data_AF-A0A3D5L275-F1
#
_entry.id   AF-A0A3D5L275-F1
#
_cell.length_a   1.000
_cell.length_b   1.000
_cell.length_c   1.000
_cell.angle_alpha   90.00
_cell.angle_beta   90.00
_cell.angle_gamma   90.00
#
_symmetry.space_group_name_H-M   'P 1'
#
loop_
_entity.id
_entity.type
_entity.pdbx_description
1 polymer ?
#
loop_
_entity_poly.entity_id
_entity_poly.type
_entity_poly.pdbx_seq_one_letter_code
_entity_poly.pdbx_strand_id
1 'polypeptide(L)'
;MKTRGIAAGLALLLGAVLMTGCRAGETTITYDNGDAYTAGGTSLAKAIDSVEIHWSAGSVLVMSGQYETISFSEDGQDTEGKMALRYLVDGNRLVIWPCASGTAVSQDDDKDLVVTVPGYESLTGLSIDAGNAMVEVDDVDTAQLSVSNLTGTIRVETASPNVGMDLTSVHGDVIAALSALPAKLSISDTSGNVSLQIPEDSDATFDYTTTSGRFTSGMASEQNGTLYTIGDGGTQYEVDTVSGDLTVVWQEDSEQ
;
A
#
# COMPACT_ATOMS: atom_id res chain seq x y z
N MET A 1 -13.06 15.41 36.73
CA MET A 1 -13.35 14.06 36.23
C MET A 1 -14.14 14.18 34.94
N LYS A 2 -13.43 14.13 33.80
CA LYS A 2 -14.04 13.98 32.48
C LYS A 2 -13.56 12.63 31.95
N THR A 3 -14.48 11.68 31.90
CA THR A 3 -14.34 10.38 31.25
C THR A 3 -14.00 10.65 29.78
N ARG A 4 -12.75 10.37 29.39
CA ARG A 4 -12.35 10.37 27.97
C ARG A 4 -12.82 9.04 27.38
N GLY A 5 -13.63 9.15 26.34
CA GLY A 5 -14.12 8.02 25.57
C GLY A 5 -12.97 7.18 25.06
N ILE A 6 -13.20 5.87 25.12
CA ILE A 6 -12.38 4.81 24.56
C ILE A 6 -12.06 5.17 23.11
N ALA A 7 -10.77 5.31 22.79
CA ALA A 7 -10.29 5.48 21.42
C ALA A 7 -10.83 4.31 20.60
N ALA A 8 -11.43 4.65 19.46
CA ALA A 8 -12.08 3.73 18.55
C ALA A 8 -11.10 2.60 18.20
N GLY A 9 -11.59 1.38 18.27
CA GLY A 9 -10.80 0.20 17.99
C GLY A 9 -10.19 0.28 16.60
N LEU A 10 -8.93 -0.14 16.53
CA LEU A 10 -8.26 -0.61 15.34
C LEU A 10 -9.11 -1.74 14.74
N ALA A 11 -10.13 -1.36 13.95
CA ALA A 11 -10.87 -2.28 13.13
C ALA A 11 -10.01 -2.50 11.89
N LEU A 12 -9.12 -3.49 11.98
CA LEU A 12 -8.51 -4.14 10.81
C LEU A 12 -9.64 -4.71 9.96
N LEU A 13 -10.25 -3.86 9.13
CA LEU A 13 -10.89 -4.27 7.90
C LEU A 13 -9.73 -4.56 6.94
N LEU A 14 -9.09 -5.72 7.10
CA LEU A 14 -8.45 -6.33 5.94
C LEU A 14 -9.52 -6.34 4.84
N GLY A 15 -9.18 -5.76 3.69
CA GLY A 15 -9.96 -5.90 2.48
C GLY A 15 -10.40 -7.35 2.35
N ALA A 16 -11.63 -7.55 1.91
CA ALA A 16 -12.32 -8.83 1.98
C ALA A 16 -11.66 -9.88 1.07
N VAL A 17 -10.52 -10.43 1.47
CA VAL A 17 -10.08 -11.74 1.02
C VAL A 17 -11.08 -12.71 1.64
N LEU A 18 -12.13 -13.06 0.90
CA LEU A 18 -13.11 -14.08 1.28
C LEU A 18 -12.43 -15.46 1.19
N MET A 19 -11.46 -15.69 2.09
CA MET A 19 -10.71 -16.93 2.25
C MET A 19 -11.63 -17.99 2.87
N THR A 20 -12.44 -18.63 2.03
CA THR A 20 -13.41 -19.62 2.48
C THR A 20 -12.77 -21.00 2.44
N GLY A 21 -11.85 -21.26 3.37
CA GLY A 21 -11.28 -22.59 3.59
C GLY A 21 -9.76 -22.58 3.76
N CYS A 22 -9.32 -22.97 4.95
CA CYS A 22 -7.93 -23.27 5.26
C CYS A 22 -7.76 -24.80 5.26
N ARG A 23 -6.92 -25.32 4.38
CA ARG A 23 -6.32 -26.66 4.51
C ARG A 23 -4.90 -26.46 5.01
N ALA A 24 -4.28 -27.44 5.67
CA ALA A 24 -2.96 -27.25 6.26
C ALA A 24 -1.94 -26.74 5.20
N GLY A 25 -1.52 -25.47 5.31
CA GLY A 25 -0.58 -24.81 4.40
C GLY A 25 -1.18 -24.17 3.13
N GLU A 26 -2.48 -24.34 2.87
CA GLU A 26 -3.15 -23.84 1.67
C GLU A 26 -4.38 -22.99 2.01
N THR A 27 -4.56 -21.90 1.27
CA THR A 27 -5.75 -21.07 1.32
C THR A 27 -6.40 -20.97 -0.06
N THR A 28 -7.73 -21.00 -0.10
CA THR A 28 -8.47 -20.85 -1.36
C THR A 28 -8.84 -19.40 -1.62
N ILE A 29 -8.39 -18.85 -2.74
CA ILE A 29 -8.78 -17.52 -3.21
C ILE A 29 -10.11 -17.61 -3.91
N THR A 30 -11.09 -16.83 -3.46
CA THR A 30 -12.44 -16.79 -4.04
C THR A 30 -12.89 -15.34 -4.22
N TYR A 31 -13.43 -15.06 -5.40
CA TYR A 31 -14.08 -13.79 -5.74
C TYR A 31 -15.23 -14.05 -6.72
N ASP A 32 -16.19 -13.12 -6.74
CA ASP A 32 -17.41 -13.24 -7.52
C ASP A 32 -17.16 -13.12 -9.02
N ASN A 33 -18.02 -13.75 -9.82
CA ASN A 33 -18.04 -13.66 -11.28
C ASN A 33 -16.69 -14.04 -11.94
N GLY A 34 -16.00 -15.07 -11.43
CA GLY A 34 -14.69 -15.49 -11.93
C GLY A 34 -14.62 -15.74 -13.45
N ASP A 35 -15.71 -16.19 -14.07
CA ASP A 35 -15.80 -16.43 -15.52
C ASP A 35 -15.72 -15.13 -16.37
N ALA A 36 -15.94 -13.95 -15.77
CA ALA A 36 -15.82 -12.67 -16.45
C ALA A 36 -14.37 -12.18 -16.58
N TYR A 37 -13.43 -12.77 -15.82
CA TYR A 37 -12.03 -12.35 -15.81
C TYR A 37 -11.23 -12.99 -16.95
N THR A 38 -10.32 -12.20 -17.51
CA THR A 38 -9.38 -12.63 -18.54
C THR A 38 -8.08 -13.11 -17.90
N ALA A 39 -7.48 -14.16 -18.47
CA ALA A 39 -6.21 -14.71 -17.99
C ALA A 39 -5.00 -13.96 -18.55
N GLY A 40 -3.96 -13.80 -17.73
CA GLY A 40 -2.65 -13.34 -18.16
C GLY A 40 -2.49 -11.81 -18.26
N GLY A 41 -1.24 -11.38 -18.27
CA GLY A 41 -0.86 -9.97 -18.42
C GLY A 41 -1.13 -9.41 -19.82
N THR A 42 -1.34 -8.10 -19.91
CA THR A 42 -1.57 -7.39 -21.17
C THR A 42 -1.34 -5.89 -21.05
N SER A 43 -1.48 -5.17 -22.16
CA SER A 43 -1.61 -3.71 -22.23
C SER A 43 -3.04 -3.32 -22.61
N LEU A 44 -3.63 -2.38 -21.89
CA LEU A 44 -5.01 -1.93 -22.11
C LEU A 44 -5.03 -0.64 -22.93
N ALA A 45 -5.61 -0.70 -24.13
CA ALA A 45 -5.85 0.50 -24.95
C ALA A 45 -6.98 1.40 -24.40
N LYS A 46 -7.70 0.94 -23.37
CA LYS A 46 -8.80 1.68 -22.74
C LYS A 46 -8.23 2.56 -21.62
N ALA A 47 -8.77 3.77 -21.49
CA ALA A 47 -8.47 4.64 -20.36
C ALA A 47 -8.92 3.99 -19.04
N ILE A 48 -8.01 3.97 -18.07
CA ILE A 48 -8.22 3.45 -16.72
C ILE A 48 -7.83 4.56 -15.76
N ASP A 49 -8.72 4.86 -14.82
CA ASP A 49 -8.51 5.88 -13.80
C ASP A 49 -8.52 5.29 -12.38
N SER A 50 -8.78 3.98 -12.24
CA SER A 50 -8.76 3.28 -10.95
C SER A 50 -8.18 1.89 -11.11
N VAL A 51 -7.25 1.52 -10.22
CA VAL A 51 -6.58 0.22 -10.22
C VAL A 51 -6.76 -0.45 -8.85
N GLU A 52 -7.21 -1.70 -8.87
CA GLU A 52 -7.44 -2.54 -7.70
C GLU A 52 -6.65 -3.85 -7.89
N ILE A 53 -5.73 -4.14 -6.96
CA ILE A 53 -4.82 -5.29 -7.04
C ILE A 53 -5.02 -6.15 -5.80
N HIS A 54 -5.27 -7.43 -6.03
CA HIS A 54 -5.24 -8.49 -5.02
C HIS A 54 -4.05 -9.39 -5.31
N TRP A 55 -3.18 -9.63 -4.32
CA TRP A 55 -1.99 -10.46 -4.51
C TRP A 55 -1.69 -11.36 -3.31
N SER A 56 -1.31 -12.61 -3.57
CA SER A 56 -1.17 -13.61 -2.50
C SER A 56 0.22 -13.69 -1.89
N ALA A 57 1.25 -13.77 -2.73
CA ALA A 57 2.64 -13.96 -2.32
C ALA A 57 3.61 -13.50 -3.43
N GLY A 58 4.83 -13.12 -3.05
CA GLY A 58 5.88 -12.67 -3.97
C GLY A 58 6.09 -11.16 -3.93
N SER A 59 5.88 -10.46 -5.04
CA SER A 59 6.00 -9.00 -5.07
C SER A 59 4.93 -8.32 -5.93
N VAL A 60 4.63 -7.06 -5.59
CA VAL A 60 3.80 -6.16 -6.38
C VAL A 60 4.57 -4.87 -6.57
N LEU A 61 4.91 -4.55 -7.81
CA LEU A 61 5.52 -3.29 -8.20
C LEU A 61 4.55 -2.51 -9.08
N VAL A 62 4.13 -1.33 -8.62
CA VAL A 62 3.36 -0.38 -9.43
C VAL A 62 4.22 0.84 -9.67
N MET A 63 4.48 1.16 -10.95
CA MET A 63 5.34 2.28 -11.32
C MET A 63 4.68 3.17 -12.37
N SER A 64 5.00 4.46 -12.35
CA SER A 64 4.70 5.35 -13.46
C SER A 64 5.58 5.05 -14.68
N GLY A 65 4.98 5.03 -15.87
CA GLY A 65 5.67 4.79 -17.14
C GLY A 65 5.50 5.92 -18.15
N GLN A 66 6.30 5.86 -19.21
CA GLN A 66 6.28 6.83 -20.32
C GLN A 66 5.18 6.55 -21.37
N TYR A 67 4.30 5.59 -21.11
CA TYR A 67 3.31 5.10 -22.07
C TYR A 67 1.93 5.64 -21.77
N GLU A 68 1.09 5.67 -22.82
CA GLU A 68 -0.30 6.15 -22.70
C GLU A 68 -1.29 5.13 -22.14
N THR A 69 -0.84 3.89 -21.95
CA THR A 69 -1.69 2.77 -21.59
C THR A 69 -1.16 2.09 -20.34
N ILE A 70 -2.07 1.62 -19.49
CA ILE A 70 -1.69 0.69 -18.42
C ILE A 70 -1.24 -0.64 -19.04
N SER A 71 -0.14 -1.18 -18.53
CA SER A 71 0.28 -2.55 -18.79
C SER A 71 0.56 -3.28 -17.49
N PHE A 72 0.34 -4.59 -17.48
CA PHE A 72 0.65 -5.43 -16.35
C PHE A 72 1.07 -6.82 -16.80
N SER A 73 2.00 -7.42 -16.07
CA SER A 73 2.50 -8.77 -16.30
C SER A 73 2.87 -9.42 -14.99
N GLU A 74 2.81 -10.74 -14.97
CA GLU A 74 3.38 -11.55 -13.89
C GLU A 74 4.61 -12.32 -14.38
N ASP A 75 5.53 -12.59 -13.47
CA ASP A 75 6.58 -13.60 -13.61
C ASP A 75 6.57 -14.52 -12.37
N GLY A 76 7.03 -15.76 -12.51
CA GLY A 76 7.03 -16.73 -11.42
C GLY A 76 6.96 -18.19 -11.87
N GLN A 77 6.86 -19.11 -10.89
CA GLN A 77 6.96 -20.55 -11.17
C GLN A 77 5.74 -21.13 -11.90
N ASP A 78 4.54 -20.60 -11.67
CA ASP A 78 3.30 -21.03 -12.32
C ASP A 78 2.43 -19.82 -12.71
N THR A 79 2.52 -19.43 -13.98
CA THR A 79 1.78 -18.30 -14.58
C THR A 79 0.79 -18.79 -15.64
N GLU A 80 0.42 -20.09 -15.59
CA GLU A 80 -0.47 -20.72 -16.56
C GLU A 80 -1.74 -21.30 -15.90
N GLY A 81 -2.64 -21.83 -16.72
CA GLY A 81 -3.79 -22.59 -16.24
C GLY A 81 -4.65 -21.79 -15.27
N LYS A 82 -4.88 -22.31 -14.06
CA LYS A 82 -5.63 -21.62 -12.99
C LYS A 82 -4.78 -20.61 -12.22
N MET A 83 -3.46 -20.78 -12.20
CA MET A 83 -2.53 -19.92 -11.49
C MET A 83 -2.18 -18.66 -12.26
N ALA A 84 -2.45 -18.60 -13.57
CA ALA A 84 -2.37 -17.35 -14.33
C ALA A 84 -3.21 -16.24 -13.69
N LEU A 85 -2.62 -15.03 -13.60
CA LEU A 85 -3.28 -13.82 -13.14
C LEU A 85 -4.59 -13.61 -13.86
N ARG A 86 -5.51 -12.91 -13.19
CA ARG A 86 -6.84 -12.63 -13.70
C ARG A 86 -7.11 -11.15 -13.65
N TYR A 87 -7.57 -10.60 -14.76
CA TYR A 87 -7.97 -9.20 -14.79
C TYR A 87 -9.38 -9.02 -15.34
N LEU A 88 -10.06 -7.99 -14.85
CA LEU A 88 -11.35 -7.52 -15.35
C LEU A 88 -11.29 -6.00 -15.47
N VAL A 89 -11.86 -5.47 -16.55
CA VAL A 89 -12.09 -4.03 -16.70
C VAL A 89 -13.59 -3.76 -16.58
N ASP A 90 -13.99 -3.10 -15.49
CA ASP A 90 -15.37 -2.71 -15.19
C ASP A 90 -15.48 -1.17 -15.21
N GLY A 91 -16.11 -0.63 -16.26
CA GLY A 91 -16.02 0.82 -16.52
C GLY A 91 -14.55 1.23 -16.72
N ASN A 92 -14.05 2.21 -15.95
CA ASN A 92 -12.65 2.63 -15.97
C ASN A 92 -11.82 2.02 -14.82
N ARG A 93 -12.38 1.03 -14.10
CA ARG A 93 -11.67 0.31 -13.03
C ARG A 93 -11.05 -0.97 -13.56
N LEU A 94 -9.75 -1.13 -13.32
CA LEU A 94 -9.01 -2.38 -13.53
C LEU A 94 -8.94 -3.13 -12.20
N VAL A 95 -9.36 -4.40 -12.20
CA VAL A 95 -9.22 -5.32 -11.06
C VAL A 95 -8.28 -6.45 -11.46
N ILE A 96 -7.24 -6.72 -10.66
CA ILE A 96 -6.26 -7.80 -10.86
C ILE A 96 -6.30 -8.76 -9.67
N TRP A 97 -6.33 -10.06 -9.95
CA TRP A 97 -6.22 -11.16 -9.00
C TRP A 97 -5.04 -12.07 -9.37
N PRO A 98 -4.45 -12.80 -8.40
CA PRO A 98 -3.29 -13.60 -8.67
C PRO A 98 -3.64 -14.89 -9.42
N CYS A 99 -4.89 -15.37 -9.37
CA CYS A 99 -5.29 -16.64 -9.98
C CYS A 99 -6.80 -16.67 -10.25
N ALA A 100 -7.28 -17.73 -10.92
CA ALA A 100 -8.70 -18.01 -11.11
C ALA A 100 -9.42 -18.19 -9.76
N SER A 101 -10.65 -17.69 -9.65
CA SER A 101 -11.48 -17.90 -8.46
C SER A 101 -11.65 -19.39 -8.15
N GLY A 102 -11.61 -19.75 -6.87
CA GLY A 102 -11.65 -21.13 -6.38
C GLY A 102 -10.32 -21.89 -6.48
N THR A 103 -9.20 -21.18 -6.65
CA THR A 103 -7.86 -21.78 -6.70
C THR A 103 -7.26 -21.84 -5.30
N ALA A 104 -6.71 -23.00 -4.94
CA ALA A 104 -5.94 -23.18 -3.72
C ALA A 104 -4.51 -22.70 -3.98
N VAL A 105 -3.99 -21.86 -3.09
CA VAL A 105 -2.63 -21.32 -3.12
C VAL A 105 -1.96 -21.53 -1.77
N SER A 106 -0.66 -21.66 -1.78
CA SER A 106 0.22 -21.76 -0.63
C SER A 106 1.15 -20.54 -0.55
N GLN A 107 1.94 -20.47 0.52
CA GLN A 107 2.98 -19.47 0.67
C GLN A 107 4.15 -19.62 -0.32
N ASP A 108 4.29 -20.81 -0.94
CA ASP A 108 5.38 -21.12 -1.87
C ASP A 108 4.98 -20.83 -3.33
N ASP A 109 3.74 -20.40 -3.58
CA ASP A 109 3.24 -19.97 -4.89
C ASP A 109 3.52 -18.48 -5.13
N ASP A 110 4.77 -18.08 -4.93
CA ASP A 110 5.22 -16.69 -5.08
C ASP A 110 5.31 -16.28 -6.55
N LYS A 111 4.82 -15.06 -6.83
CA LYS A 111 4.86 -14.45 -8.15
C LYS A 111 5.09 -12.95 -8.05
N ASP A 112 5.70 -12.41 -9.08
CA ASP A 112 6.03 -11.00 -9.17
C ASP A 112 5.07 -10.32 -10.14
N LEU A 113 4.24 -9.41 -9.64
CA LEU A 113 3.37 -8.57 -10.45
C LEU A 113 4.07 -7.23 -10.71
N VAL A 114 4.15 -6.86 -11.99
CA VAL A 114 4.54 -5.51 -12.41
C VAL A 114 3.35 -4.85 -13.08
N VAL A 115 2.99 -3.65 -12.62
CA VAL A 115 1.98 -2.78 -13.23
C VAL A 115 2.63 -1.44 -13.57
N THR A 116 2.56 -1.05 -14.84
CA THR A 116 3.00 0.25 -15.31
C THR A 116 1.77 1.10 -15.62
N VAL A 117 1.65 2.24 -14.95
CA VAL A 117 0.55 3.20 -15.15
C VAL A 117 1.02 4.42 -15.98
N PRO A 118 0.13 5.13 -16.68
CA PRO A 118 0.51 6.36 -17.39
C PRO A 118 1.08 7.42 -16.44
N GLY A 119 2.26 7.96 -16.74
CA GLY A 119 2.92 8.96 -15.88
C GLY A 119 2.46 10.41 -16.10
N TYR A 120 1.46 10.65 -16.94
CA TYR A 120 0.97 12.01 -17.26
C TYR A 120 -0.49 12.24 -16.86
N GLU A 121 -1.16 11.23 -16.32
CA GLU A 121 -2.53 11.30 -15.81
C GLU A 121 -2.58 10.77 -14.38
N SER A 122 -3.18 11.55 -13.49
CA SER A 122 -3.41 11.14 -12.11
C SER A 122 -4.53 10.10 -12.06
N LEU A 123 -4.27 8.97 -11.40
CA LEU A 123 -5.33 8.02 -11.08
C LEU A 123 -6.29 8.63 -10.05
N THR A 124 -7.56 8.28 -10.14
CA THR A 124 -8.53 8.56 -9.07
C THR A 124 -8.30 7.69 -7.84
N GLY A 125 -7.72 6.49 -8.01
CA GLY A 125 -7.38 5.61 -6.91
C GLY A 125 -6.52 4.41 -7.31
N LEU A 126 -5.55 4.08 -6.45
CA LEU A 126 -4.76 2.86 -6.49
C LEU A 126 -4.97 2.11 -5.16
N SER A 127 -5.47 0.88 -5.24
CA SER A 127 -5.67 0.00 -4.09
C SER A 127 -4.91 -1.32 -4.28
N ILE A 128 -4.15 -1.72 -3.27
CA ILE A 128 -3.37 -2.96 -3.25
C ILE A 128 -3.67 -3.70 -1.95
N ASP A 129 -4.23 -4.90 -2.04
CA ASP A 129 -4.43 -5.83 -0.94
C ASP A 129 -3.53 -7.05 -1.16
N ALA A 130 -2.51 -7.18 -0.31
CA ALA A 130 -1.47 -8.18 -0.41
C ALA A 130 -1.43 -9.09 0.82
N GLY A 131 -1.14 -10.37 0.60
CA GLY A 131 -0.91 -11.34 1.66
C GLY A 131 0.55 -11.34 2.13
N ASN A 132 1.41 -12.03 1.39
CA ASN A 132 2.81 -12.22 1.74
C ASN A 132 3.71 -11.65 0.64
N ALA A 133 3.61 -10.34 0.40
CA ALA A 133 4.31 -9.71 -0.69
C ALA A 133 5.19 -8.54 -0.24
N MET A 134 6.29 -8.30 -0.95
CA MET A 134 6.89 -6.97 -0.97
C MET A 134 6.05 -6.10 -1.91
N VAL A 135 5.51 -4.99 -1.40
CA VAL A 135 4.73 -4.03 -2.19
C VAL A 135 5.57 -2.78 -2.39
N GLU A 136 5.73 -2.37 -3.64
CA GLU A 136 6.45 -1.17 -4.03
C GLU A 136 5.58 -0.32 -4.96
N VAL A 137 5.39 0.94 -4.60
CA VAL A 137 4.70 1.95 -5.42
C VAL A 137 5.70 3.05 -5.72
N ASP A 138 6.06 3.20 -6.99
CA ASP A 138 7.13 4.07 -7.47
C ASP A 138 6.58 5.20 -8.36
N ASP A 139 6.62 6.41 -7.83
CA ASP A 139 6.28 7.68 -8.48
C ASP A 139 4.89 7.70 -9.14
N VAL A 140 3.90 7.02 -8.54
CA VAL A 140 2.53 6.99 -9.06
C VAL A 140 1.77 8.26 -8.62
N ASP A 141 1.26 9.01 -9.60
CA ASP A 141 0.32 10.10 -9.36
C ASP A 141 -1.10 9.54 -9.17
N THR A 142 -1.66 9.73 -7.98
CA THR A 142 -3.01 9.31 -7.64
C THR A 142 -3.64 10.24 -6.61
N ALA A 143 -4.96 10.43 -6.70
CA ALA A 143 -5.73 11.14 -5.70
C ALA A 143 -5.86 10.34 -4.39
N GLN A 144 -5.85 8.99 -4.47
CA GLN A 144 -5.94 8.11 -3.32
C GLN A 144 -5.03 6.89 -3.50
N LEU A 145 -4.23 6.58 -2.49
CA LEU A 145 -3.41 5.38 -2.41
C LEU A 145 -3.80 4.60 -1.16
N SER A 146 -4.20 3.35 -1.33
CA SER A 146 -4.47 2.42 -0.23
C SER A 146 -3.65 1.15 -0.42
N VAL A 147 -2.81 0.81 0.54
CA VAL A 147 -2.00 -0.41 0.54
C VAL A 147 -2.24 -1.16 1.84
N SER A 148 -2.63 -2.42 1.75
CA SER A 148 -2.74 -3.34 2.88
C SER A 148 -1.86 -4.55 2.64
N ASN A 149 -1.09 -4.95 3.64
CA ASN A 149 -0.24 -6.13 3.56
C ASN A 149 -0.22 -6.91 4.87
N LEU A 150 -0.25 -8.25 4.81
CA LEU A 150 -0.13 -9.07 6.01
C LEU A 150 1.34 -9.26 6.40
N THR A 151 2.19 -9.68 5.46
CA THR A 151 3.64 -9.83 5.67
C THR A 151 4.44 -9.32 4.47
N GLY A 152 5.64 -8.81 4.76
CA GLY A 152 6.49 -8.16 3.75
C GLY A 152 6.43 -6.64 3.82
N THR A 153 7.45 -5.98 3.26
CA THR A 153 7.61 -4.53 3.36
C THR A 153 6.68 -3.80 2.38
N ILE A 154 6.07 -2.72 2.85
CA ILE A 154 5.44 -1.71 1.98
C ILE A 154 6.47 -0.60 1.74
N ARG A 155 6.80 -0.34 0.49
CA ARG A 155 7.60 0.81 0.04
C ARG A 155 6.76 1.71 -0.85
N VAL A 156 6.71 3.00 -0.52
CA VAL A 156 6.01 3.99 -1.32
C VAL A 156 6.93 5.17 -1.57
N GLU A 157 7.14 5.49 -2.84
CA GLU A 157 7.78 6.73 -3.28
C GLU A 157 6.76 7.51 -4.09
N THR A 158 6.49 8.76 -3.71
CA THR A 158 5.54 9.61 -4.46
C THR A 158 5.91 11.08 -4.37
N ALA A 159 5.72 11.79 -5.48
CA ALA A 159 5.88 13.24 -5.59
C ALA A 159 4.54 14.01 -5.50
N SER A 160 3.41 13.33 -5.27
CA SER A 160 2.08 13.93 -5.38
C SER A 160 1.60 14.62 -4.08
N PRO A 161 1.48 15.96 -4.01
CA PRO A 161 1.09 16.65 -2.78
C PRO A 161 -0.39 16.45 -2.39
N ASN A 162 -1.26 16.12 -3.34
CA ASN A 162 -2.71 16.04 -3.11
C ASN A 162 -3.21 14.62 -2.87
N VAL A 163 -2.32 13.65 -2.67
CA VAL A 163 -2.68 12.27 -2.41
C VAL A 163 -3.23 12.10 -1.00
N GLY A 164 -4.31 11.32 -0.88
CA GLY A 164 -4.69 10.69 0.39
C GLY A 164 -4.06 9.31 0.49
N MET A 165 -3.27 9.06 1.53
CA MET A 165 -2.57 7.80 1.74
C MET A 165 -3.11 7.06 2.97
N ASP A 166 -3.38 5.78 2.78
CA ASP A 166 -3.73 4.81 3.82
C ASP A 166 -2.85 3.57 3.66
N LEU A 167 -1.92 3.37 4.59
CA LEU A 167 -0.96 2.26 4.56
C LEU A 167 -1.16 1.38 5.79
N THR A 168 -1.54 0.13 5.57
CA THR A 168 -1.79 -0.85 6.64
C THR A 168 -0.87 -2.05 6.50
N SER A 169 -0.16 -2.39 7.58
CA SER A 169 0.68 -3.58 7.68
C SER A 169 0.40 -4.34 8.98
N VAL A 170 0.75 -5.62 9.04
CA VAL A 170 0.67 -6.43 10.27
C VAL A 170 2.05 -6.88 10.72
N HIS A 171 2.81 -7.51 9.83
CA HIS A 171 4.14 -8.06 10.10
C HIS A 171 5.15 -7.64 9.02
N GLY A 172 5.25 -6.34 8.77
CA GLY A 172 6.15 -5.78 7.79
C GLY A 172 6.42 -4.30 8.03
N ASP A 173 7.63 -3.86 7.69
CA ASP A 173 7.97 -2.43 7.78
C ASP A 173 7.21 -1.63 6.73
N VAL A 174 6.88 -0.39 7.07
CA VAL A 174 6.34 0.61 6.13
C VAL A 174 7.41 1.67 5.92
N ILE A 175 7.81 1.85 4.66
CA ILE A 175 8.81 2.84 4.25
C ILE A 175 8.15 3.77 3.24
N ALA A 176 8.05 5.05 3.54
CA ALA A 176 7.53 6.05 2.62
C ALA A 176 8.55 7.17 2.40
N ALA A 177 8.93 7.42 1.15
CA ALA A 177 9.73 8.56 0.74
C ALA A 177 8.83 9.54 -0.03
N LEU A 178 8.65 10.73 0.54
CA LEU A 178 7.65 11.69 0.11
C LEU A 178 8.36 12.96 -0.36
N SER A 179 8.35 13.20 -1.68
CA SER A 179 8.92 14.42 -2.26
C SER A 179 7.98 15.62 -2.16
N ALA A 180 6.72 15.36 -1.80
CA ALA A 180 5.80 16.36 -1.30
C ALA A 180 4.98 15.78 -0.13
N LEU A 181 4.66 16.63 0.84
CA LEU A 181 3.76 16.24 1.93
C LEU A 181 2.35 15.93 1.38
N PRO A 182 1.77 14.76 1.68
CA PRO A 182 0.45 14.39 1.19
C PRO A 182 -0.65 15.18 1.89
N ALA A 183 -1.81 15.29 1.24
CA ALA A 183 -2.99 15.94 1.81
C ALA A 183 -3.52 15.18 3.04
N LYS A 184 -3.36 13.86 3.06
CA LYS A 184 -3.65 12.99 4.21
C LYS A 184 -2.68 11.82 4.22
N LEU A 185 -2.21 11.45 5.41
CA LEU A 185 -1.46 10.23 5.66
C LEU A 185 -2.01 9.56 6.92
N SER A 186 -2.39 8.29 6.79
CA SER A 186 -2.71 7.40 7.89
C SER A 186 -1.89 6.11 7.70
N ILE A 187 -1.18 5.70 8.74
CA ILE A 187 -0.39 4.47 8.75
C ILE A 187 -0.80 3.65 9.97
N SER A 188 -1.14 2.39 9.75
CA SER A 188 -1.45 1.43 10.80
C SER A 188 -0.54 0.22 10.68
N ASP A 189 0.14 -0.14 11.77
CA ASP A 189 0.96 -1.34 11.81
C ASP A 189 0.85 -2.11 13.14
N THR A 190 1.04 -3.42 13.14
CA THR A 190 1.06 -4.21 14.40
C THR A 190 2.46 -4.42 14.97
N SER A 191 3.47 -4.71 14.15
CA SER A 191 4.79 -5.14 14.65
C SER A 191 6.03 -4.76 13.82
N GLY A 192 5.84 -4.14 12.66
CA GLY A 192 6.89 -3.51 11.87
C GLY A 192 7.15 -2.06 12.27
N ASN A 193 8.26 -1.52 11.76
CA ASN A 193 8.62 -0.12 11.96
C ASN A 193 8.08 0.73 10.82
N VAL A 194 7.85 2.01 11.12
CA VAL A 194 7.46 3.02 10.14
C VAL A 194 8.64 3.98 9.93
N SER A 195 9.08 4.13 8.69
CA SER A 195 10.15 5.03 8.29
C SER A 195 9.63 6.01 7.25
N LEU A 196 9.62 7.29 7.60
CA LEU A 196 9.16 8.39 6.74
C LEU A 196 10.33 9.29 6.36
N GLN A 197 10.50 9.50 5.06
CA GLN A 197 11.30 10.60 4.53
C GLN A 197 10.34 11.65 4.01
N ILE A 198 10.43 12.87 4.54
CA ILE A 198 9.57 14.00 4.17
C ILE A 198 10.41 15.10 3.50
N PRO A 199 9.82 16.01 2.71
CA PRO A 199 10.60 17.03 2.01
C PRO A 199 11.33 17.94 2.99
N GLU A 200 12.56 18.37 2.68
CA GLU A 200 13.30 19.33 3.51
C GLU A 200 12.46 20.57 3.88
N ASP A 201 12.72 21.11 5.07
CA ASP A 201 12.04 22.30 5.62
C ASP A 201 10.51 22.19 5.72
N SER A 202 9.93 20.99 5.71
CA SER A 202 8.48 20.81 5.87
C SER A 202 7.99 20.99 7.31
N ASP A 203 6.88 21.70 7.47
CA ASP A 203 6.17 21.76 8.76
C ASP A 203 5.11 20.65 8.85
N ALA A 204 5.23 19.77 9.85
CA ALA A 204 4.33 18.62 10.00
C ALA A 204 4.09 18.25 11.47
N THR A 205 2.92 17.67 11.74
CA THR A 205 2.60 17.11 13.05
C THR A 205 2.25 15.63 12.90
N PHE A 206 2.92 14.76 13.63
CA PHE A 206 2.62 13.33 13.67
C PHE A 206 1.88 12.99 14.95
N ASP A 207 0.65 12.51 14.84
CA ASP A 207 -0.08 11.87 15.93
C ASP A 207 0.32 10.40 15.96
N TYR A 208 1.31 10.10 16.80
CA TYR A 208 1.90 8.80 16.91
C TYR A 208 1.41 8.10 18.18
N THR A 209 0.60 7.07 18.00
CA THR A 209 0.12 6.22 19.08
C THR A 209 0.77 4.85 19.00
N THR A 210 1.37 4.41 20.11
CA THR A 210 1.94 3.07 20.21
C THR A 210 1.74 2.46 21.60
N THR A 211 1.68 1.13 21.66
CA THR A 211 1.82 0.43 22.96
C THR A 211 3.28 0.31 23.36
N SER A 212 4.15 -0.03 22.41
CA SER A 212 5.59 -0.15 22.62
C SER A 212 6.37 0.24 21.37
N GLY A 213 6.89 1.46 21.38
CA GLY A 213 7.73 1.97 20.31
C GLY A 213 8.27 3.34 20.67
N ARG A 214 9.19 3.83 19.86
CA ARG A 214 9.84 5.12 20.01
C ARG A 214 9.66 5.95 18.75
N PHE A 215 9.30 7.21 18.95
CA PHE A 215 9.46 8.23 17.93
C PHE A 215 10.92 8.69 17.88
N THR A 216 11.52 8.65 16.70
CA THR A 216 12.86 9.16 16.40
C THR A 216 12.77 10.13 15.24
N SER A 217 13.37 11.32 15.40
CA SER A 217 13.39 12.35 14.38
C SER A 217 14.83 12.73 14.04
N GLY A 218 15.13 12.87 12.75
CA GLY A 218 16.37 13.48 12.25
C GLY A 218 16.43 15.01 12.45
N MET A 219 15.33 15.61 12.90
CA MET A 219 15.15 17.06 13.07
C MET A 219 14.79 17.41 14.52
N ALA A 220 14.89 18.69 14.86
CA ALA A 220 14.29 19.18 16.11
C ALA A 220 12.78 18.94 16.09
N SER A 221 12.27 18.33 17.15
CA SER A 221 10.84 18.02 17.28
C SER A 221 10.35 18.30 18.69
N GLU A 222 9.15 18.86 18.82
CA GLU A 222 8.47 19.08 20.10
C GLU A 222 7.40 18.01 20.32
N GLN A 223 7.36 17.43 21.53
CA GLN A 223 6.38 16.42 21.90
C GLN A 223 5.31 16.99 22.85
N ASN A 224 4.04 16.75 22.52
CA ASN A 224 2.88 17.02 23.39
C ASN A 224 1.90 15.84 23.38
N GLY A 225 2.08 14.91 24.33
CA GLY A 225 1.29 13.68 24.36
C GLY A 225 1.71 12.73 23.24
N THR A 226 0.76 12.37 22.38
CA THR A 226 0.98 11.57 21.15
C THR A 226 1.40 12.44 19.96
N LEU A 227 1.33 13.77 20.07
CA LEU A 227 1.68 14.68 18.99
C LEU A 227 3.17 15.00 19.00
N TYR A 228 3.83 14.78 17.86
CA TYR A 228 5.21 15.14 17.58
C TYR A 228 5.24 16.17 16.46
N THR A 229 5.68 17.38 16.78
CA THR A 229 5.66 18.53 15.87
C THR A 229 7.07 18.79 15.33
N ILE A 230 7.21 18.88 14.02
CA ILE A 230 8.42 19.28 13.29
C ILE A 230 8.18 20.67 12.70
N GLY A 231 9.19 21.53 12.78
CA GLY A 231 9.10 22.92 12.34
C GLY A 231 8.08 23.71 13.15
N ASP A 232 7.30 24.56 12.48
CA ASP A 232 6.19 25.33 13.08
C ASP A 232 4.90 24.49 13.24
N GLY A 233 4.94 23.22 12.82
CA GLY A 233 3.79 22.33 12.75
C GLY A 233 2.89 22.65 11.56
N GLY A 234 2.13 21.64 11.11
CA GLY A 234 1.36 21.75 9.87
C GLY A 234 0.23 20.73 9.81
N THR A 235 0.09 20.08 8.65
CA THR A 235 -0.84 18.97 8.47
C THR A 235 -0.56 17.91 9.52
N GLN A 236 -1.64 17.40 10.15
CA GLN A 236 -1.56 16.31 11.10
C GLN A 236 -1.66 14.98 10.36
N TYR A 237 -0.68 14.10 10.59
CA TYR A 237 -0.60 12.76 10.05
C TYR A 237 -0.75 11.74 11.17
N GLU A 238 -1.47 10.66 10.90
CA GLU A 238 -1.78 9.61 11.88
C GLU A 238 -0.86 8.42 11.67
N VAL A 239 -0.20 7.97 12.74
CA VAL A 239 0.62 6.76 12.74
C VAL A 239 0.29 5.95 13.99
N ASP A 240 -0.35 4.82 13.80
CA ASP A 240 -0.73 3.91 14.87
C ASP A 240 0.08 2.62 14.76
N THR A 241 0.78 2.26 15.84
CA THR A 241 1.46 0.96 15.95
C THR A 241 1.06 0.20 17.21
N VAL A 242 1.15 -1.13 17.21
CA VAL A 242 1.14 -1.88 18.49
C VAL A 242 2.57 -2.01 19.02
N SER A 243 3.50 -2.48 18.20
CA SER A 243 4.91 -2.63 18.58
C SER A 243 5.85 -2.32 17.44
N GLY A 244 6.13 -1.05 17.21
CA GLY A 244 7.03 -0.60 16.13
C GLY A 244 7.49 0.81 16.39
N ASP A 245 8.70 1.16 15.94
CA ASP A 245 9.21 2.52 16.04
C ASP A 245 8.72 3.38 14.87
N LEU A 246 8.58 4.69 15.09
CA LEU A 246 8.37 5.68 14.04
C LEU A 246 9.65 6.49 13.88
N THR A 247 10.27 6.42 12.69
CA THR A 247 11.41 7.25 12.32
C THR A 247 10.99 8.26 11.25
N VAL A 248 11.31 9.53 11.46
CA VAL A 248 11.07 10.61 10.49
C VAL A 248 12.38 11.33 10.20
N VAL A 249 12.76 11.43 8.93
CA VAL A 249 13.95 12.15 8.47
C VAL A 249 13.60 13.02 7.27
N TRP A 250 14.48 13.95 6.92
CA TRP A 250 14.39 14.60 5.62
C TRP A 250 14.70 13.62 4.50
N GLN A 251 13.98 13.74 3.40
CA GLN A 251 14.40 13.19 2.12
C GLN A 251 15.57 14.05 1.64
N GLU A 252 16.77 13.48 1.61
CA GLU A 252 17.93 14.18 1.04
C GLU A 252 17.65 14.46 -0.44
N ASP A 253 17.83 15.71 -0.87
CA ASP A 253 17.85 16.03 -2.29
C ASP A 253 18.93 15.15 -2.94
N SER A 254 18.53 14.31 -3.89
CA SER A 254 19.48 13.64 -4.76
C SER A 254 20.19 14.72 -5.58
N GLU A 255 21.36 15.17 -5.11
CA GLU A 255 22.25 16.02 -5.90
C GLU A 255 22.45 15.35 -7.26
N GLN A 256 21.99 16.03 -8.32
CA GLN A 256 22.09 15.59 -9.72
C GLN A 256 23.52 15.34 -10.19
#